data_AF-A0A2V9P5B2-F1
#
_entry.id   AF-A0A2V9P5B2-F1
#
_cell.length_a   1.000
_cell.length_b   1.000
_cell.length_c   1.000
_cell.angle_alpha   90.00
_cell.angle_beta   90.00
_cell.angle_gamma   90.00
#
_symmetry.space_group_name_H-M   'P 1'
#
loop_
_entity.id
_entity.type
_entity.pdbx_description
1 polymer ?
#
loop_
_entity_poly.entity_id
_entity_poly.type
_entity_poly.pdbx_seq_one_letter_code
_entity_poly.pdbx_strand_id
1 'polypeptide(L)'
;VNFGLSEIHNFSPRVINEARGAYVRAAANAVQLGVGHNYADQLGIPNTNVTNNNSGFPTMNIQFLSGIGETPFFPLNEIENVFQYLDNVTFINGSHTFKAGVDFKKIQRQFTQILGDPAGGFSFGGGFTADPANPATTGNGLSVGDSWRRHADTELRTGRAPFHGVLSLLARHVES
;
A
#
# COMPACT_ATOMS: atom_id res chain seq x y z
N VAL A 1 9.29 13.79 -0.76
CA VAL A 1 10.40 14.66 -1.24
C VAL A 1 10.52 14.50 -2.74
N ASN A 2 10.79 15.58 -3.48
CA ASN A 2 10.99 15.55 -4.91
C ASN A 2 12.23 16.39 -5.26
N PHE A 3 13.12 15.85 -6.08
CA PHE A 3 14.27 16.54 -6.64
C PHE A 3 14.27 16.37 -8.15
N GLY A 4 14.56 17.45 -8.87
CA GLY A 4 14.65 17.45 -10.32
C GLY A 4 15.79 18.35 -10.79
N LEU A 5 16.49 17.90 -11.82
CA LEU A 5 17.56 18.62 -12.50
C LEU A 5 17.35 18.50 -14.00
N SER A 6 17.60 19.58 -14.72
CA SER A 6 17.52 19.64 -16.18
C SER A 6 18.71 20.42 -16.70
N GLU A 7 19.33 19.91 -17.75
CA GLU A 7 20.44 20.55 -18.44
C GLU A 7 20.19 20.52 -19.94
N ILE A 8 20.49 21.64 -20.60
CA ILE A 8 20.54 21.73 -22.06
C ILE A 8 21.97 22.08 -22.44
N HIS A 9 22.56 21.24 -23.29
CA HIS A 9 23.93 21.42 -23.75
C HIS A 9 23.99 21.49 -25.28
N ASN A 10 24.59 22.58 -25.77
CA ASN A 10 24.86 22.77 -27.20
C ASN A 10 26.27 22.28 -27.51
N PHE A 11 26.42 21.01 -27.89
CA PHE A 11 27.72 20.44 -28.26
C PHE A 11 28.29 21.10 -29.52
N SER A 12 27.42 21.57 -30.41
CA SER A 12 27.78 22.38 -31.58
C SER A 12 26.55 23.17 -32.06
N PRO A 13 26.66 24.10 -33.03
CA PRO A 13 25.50 24.77 -33.63
C PRO A 13 24.48 23.81 -34.27
N ARG A 14 24.86 22.54 -34.47
CA ARG A 14 24.05 21.50 -35.12
C ARG A 14 23.58 20.40 -34.18
N VAL A 15 24.10 20.32 -32.96
CA VAL A 15 23.80 19.25 -32.01
C VAL A 15 23.41 19.85 -30.67
N ILE A 16 22.14 19.64 -30.31
CA ILE A 16 21.56 20.09 -29.05
C ILE A 16 21.15 18.85 -28.26
N ASN A 17 21.57 18.77 -27.02
CA ASN A 17 21.18 17.71 -26.10
C ASN A 17 20.43 18.29 -24.90
N GLU A 18 19.39 17.59 -24.47
CA GLU A 18 18.59 17.93 -23.31
C GLU A 18 18.47 16.71 -22.39
N ALA A 19 19.15 16.78 -21.25
CA ALA A 19 19.16 15.74 -20.23
C ALA A 19 18.35 16.18 -19.01
N ARG A 20 17.51 15.28 -18.49
CA ARG A 20 16.69 15.52 -17.30
C ARG A 20 16.79 14.34 -16.34
N GLY A 21 17.04 14.64 -15.07
CA GLY A 21 17.03 13.67 -13.98
C GLY A 21 15.99 14.05 -12.93
N ALA A 22 15.20 13.08 -12.47
CA ALA A 22 14.22 13.28 -11.41
C ALA A 22 14.27 12.15 -10.38
N TYR A 23 14.06 12.52 -9.13
CA TYR A 23 13.92 11.60 -8.01
C TYR A 23 12.75 12.00 -7.13
N VAL A 24 11.83 11.06 -6.92
CA VAL A 24 10.68 11.24 -6.05
C VAL A 24 10.73 10.18 -4.95
N ARG A 25 10.59 10.62 -3.70
CA ARG A 25 10.37 9.75 -2.54
C ARG A 25 9.01 10.05 -1.93
N ALA A 26 8.15 9.04 -1.92
CA ALA A 26 6.89 9.05 -1.19
C ALA A 26 7.00 8.09 0.01
N ALA A 27 6.40 8.49 1.13
CA ALA A 27 6.25 7.64 2.29
C ALA A 27 4.81 7.79 2.80
N ALA A 28 4.17 6.66 3.08
CA ALA A 28 2.85 6.59 3.67
C ALA A 28 2.92 5.74 4.93
N ASN A 29 2.40 6.28 6.03
CA ASN A 29 2.25 5.56 7.29
C ASN A 29 0.78 5.60 7.67
N ALA A 30 0.21 4.45 7.97
CA ALA A 30 -1.13 4.35 8.51
C ALA A 30 -1.11 3.43 9.73
N VAL A 31 -1.77 3.86 10.78
CA VAL A 31 -1.89 3.18 12.08
C VAL A 31 -3.36 3.01 12.42
N GLN A 32 -3.67 2.08 13.32
CA GLN A 32 -5.03 1.90 13.85
C GLN A 32 -5.52 3.17 14.58
N LEU A 33 -6.84 3.38 14.59
CA LEU A 33 -7.45 4.57 15.20
C LEU A 33 -7.25 4.61 16.73
N GLY A 34 -7.21 3.45 17.41
CA GLY A 34 -7.02 3.34 18.85
C GLY A 34 -5.58 3.10 19.30
N VAL A 35 -4.58 3.24 18.42
CA VAL A 35 -3.17 3.05 18.80
C VAL A 35 -2.80 3.96 19.97
N GLY A 36 -2.27 3.36 21.05
CA GLY A 36 -1.92 4.06 22.29
C GLY A 36 -3.06 4.19 23.30
N HIS A 37 -4.26 3.73 22.99
CA HIS A 37 -5.41 3.70 23.90
C HIS A 37 -5.81 2.25 24.23
N ASN A 38 -5.59 1.83 25.48
CA ASN A 38 -5.94 0.49 25.97
C ASN A 38 -7.45 0.36 26.26
N TYR A 39 -8.32 0.61 25.27
CA TYR A 39 -9.76 0.49 25.44
C TYR A 39 -10.19 -0.91 25.91
N ALA A 40 -9.45 -1.93 25.49
CA ALA A 40 -9.75 -3.30 25.89
C ALA A 40 -9.39 -3.60 27.36
N ASP A 41 -8.43 -2.89 27.98
CA ASP A 41 -8.18 -2.96 29.43
C ASP A 41 -9.32 -2.31 30.22
N GLN A 42 -9.86 -1.19 29.73
CA GLN A 42 -11.02 -0.51 30.34
C GLN A 42 -12.29 -1.36 30.31
N LEU A 43 -12.41 -2.22 29.30
CA LEU A 43 -13.54 -3.14 29.13
C LEU A 43 -13.30 -4.51 29.77
N GLY A 44 -12.16 -4.71 30.45
CA GLY A 44 -11.83 -5.95 31.15
C GLY A 44 -11.60 -7.14 30.21
N ILE A 45 -11.24 -6.90 28.94
CA ILE A 45 -10.99 -7.95 27.95
C ILE A 45 -9.53 -8.40 28.07
N PRO A 46 -9.23 -9.58 28.65
CA PRO A 46 -7.87 -10.02 28.87
C PRO A 46 -7.12 -10.29 27.57
N ASN A 47 -5.80 -10.06 27.55
CA ASN A 47 -4.86 -10.39 26.47
C ASN A 47 -5.04 -9.64 25.13
N THR A 48 -5.56 -8.43 25.15
CA THR A 48 -5.80 -7.60 23.95
C THR A 48 -4.73 -6.51 23.74
N ASN A 49 -3.90 -6.23 24.75
CA ASN A 49 -2.87 -5.16 24.71
C ASN A 49 -1.46 -5.71 25.00
N VAL A 50 -1.03 -6.75 24.27
CA VAL A 50 0.25 -7.43 24.54
C VAL A 50 1.46 -6.60 24.09
N THR A 51 1.29 -5.69 23.12
CA THR A 51 2.30 -4.72 22.68
C THR A 51 1.67 -3.38 22.27
N ASN A 52 2.46 -2.28 22.20
CA ASN A 52 2.00 -0.96 21.72
C ASN A 52 1.48 -0.98 20.26
N ASN A 53 1.80 -2.00 19.47
CA ASN A 53 1.30 -2.17 18.10
C ASN A 53 0.03 -3.04 18.01
N ASN A 54 -0.44 -3.58 19.14
CA ASN A 54 -1.66 -4.35 19.27
C ASN A 54 -2.71 -3.60 20.11
N SER A 55 -2.43 -2.37 20.53
CA SER A 55 -3.36 -1.55 21.31
C SER A 55 -4.49 -1.08 20.42
N GLY A 56 -5.70 -1.53 20.71
CA GLY A 56 -6.86 -1.23 19.89
C GLY A 56 -8.12 -1.96 20.35
N PHE A 57 -9.25 -1.61 19.75
CA PHE A 57 -10.50 -2.32 20.02
C PHE A 57 -10.60 -3.60 19.17
N PRO A 58 -10.70 -4.79 19.79
CA PRO A 58 -10.80 -6.05 19.06
C PRO A 58 -12.03 -6.07 18.16
N THR A 59 -11.93 -6.71 16.99
CA THR A 59 -13.11 -6.86 16.14
C THR A 59 -14.14 -7.77 16.79
N MET A 60 -15.40 -7.38 16.75
CA MET A 60 -16.54 -8.19 17.15
C MET A 60 -17.46 -8.37 15.96
N ASN A 61 -17.56 -9.60 15.49
CA ASN A 61 -18.46 -10.00 14.43
C ASN A 61 -19.64 -10.74 15.04
N ILE A 62 -20.84 -10.22 14.85
CA ILE A 62 -22.08 -10.86 15.29
C ILE A 62 -22.82 -11.29 14.02
N GLN A 63 -23.12 -12.57 13.88
CA GLN A 63 -23.82 -13.09 12.71
C GLN A 63 -25.13 -12.31 12.48
N PHE A 64 -25.33 -11.85 11.24
CA PHE A 64 -26.45 -11.00 10.80
C PHE A 64 -26.43 -9.53 11.28
N LEU A 65 -25.36 -9.08 11.94
CA LEU A 65 -25.10 -7.68 12.24
C LEU A 65 -23.80 -7.21 11.56
N SER A 66 -23.65 -5.89 11.41
CA SER A 66 -22.37 -5.31 11.02
C SER A 66 -21.34 -5.50 12.13
N GLY A 67 -20.15 -5.96 11.78
CA GLY A 67 -19.04 -6.08 12.73
C GLY A 67 -18.64 -4.70 13.27
N ILE A 68 -18.31 -4.65 14.55
CA ILE A 68 -17.81 -3.46 15.26
C ILE A 68 -16.36 -3.72 15.66
N GLY A 69 -15.45 -2.78 15.45
CA GLY A 69 -14.04 -3.09 15.65
C GLY A 69 -13.07 -2.18 14.93
N GLU A 70 -11.79 -2.35 15.26
CA GLU A 70 -10.73 -1.76 14.46
C GLU A 70 -10.52 -2.48 13.14
N THR A 71 -10.00 -1.75 12.16
CA THR A 71 -9.71 -2.34 10.86
C THR A 71 -8.45 -3.22 10.99
N PRO A 72 -8.51 -4.48 10.54
CA PRO A 72 -7.33 -5.34 10.47
C PRO A 72 -6.29 -4.77 9.50
N PHE A 73 -5.10 -5.36 9.47
CA PHE A 73 -4.04 -5.06 8.48
C PHE A 73 -3.22 -3.78 8.69
N PHE A 74 -3.17 -3.25 9.91
CA PHE A 74 -2.35 -2.10 10.29
C PHE A 74 -1.34 -2.48 11.39
N PRO A 75 -0.22 -1.73 11.55
CA PRO A 75 0.19 -0.58 10.76
C PRO A 75 0.69 -0.94 9.36
N LEU A 76 0.46 -0.03 8.42
CA LEU A 76 1.01 -0.05 7.07
C LEU A 76 2.09 1.02 6.97
N ASN A 77 3.31 0.61 6.64
CA ASN A 77 4.40 1.51 6.30
C ASN A 77 4.84 1.22 4.86
N GLU A 78 4.70 2.21 4.00
CA GLU A 78 5.04 2.10 2.59
C GLU A 78 5.99 3.23 2.20
N ILE A 79 7.10 2.87 1.56
CA ILE A 79 8.08 3.80 1.02
C ILE A 79 8.28 3.46 -0.46
N GLU A 80 8.08 4.46 -1.31
CA GLU A 80 8.33 4.38 -2.74
C GLU A 80 9.40 5.40 -3.16
N ASN A 81 10.37 4.94 -3.93
CA ASN A 81 11.41 5.76 -4.53
C ASN A 81 11.33 5.58 -6.05
N VAL A 82 11.15 6.68 -6.77
CA VAL A 82 11.12 6.71 -8.23
C VAL A 82 12.32 7.51 -8.72
N PHE A 83 13.13 6.89 -9.58
CA PHE A 83 14.22 7.54 -10.30
C PHE A 83 13.85 7.58 -11.76
N GLN A 84 13.95 8.75 -12.40
CA GLN A 84 13.69 8.90 -13.83
C GLN A 84 14.84 9.68 -14.48
N TYR A 85 15.27 9.21 -15.65
CA TYR A 85 16.27 9.85 -16.47
C TYR A 85 15.76 9.92 -17.90
N LEU A 86 15.77 11.13 -18.47
CA LEU A 86 15.36 11.41 -19.84
C LEU A 86 16.53 12.06 -20.56
N ASP A 87 16.76 11.66 -21.80
CA ASP A 87 17.76 12.26 -22.66
C ASP A 87 17.21 12.43 -24.07
N ASN A 88 17.28 13.65 -24.60
CA ASN A 88 16.83 13.99 -25.95
C ASN A 88 17.96 14.65 -26.72
N VAL A 89 18.20 14.19 -27.95
CA VAL A 89 19.19 14.74 -28.87
C VAL A 89 18.47 15.25 -30.11
N THR A 90 18.76 16.50 -30.47
CA THR A 90 18.38 17.11 -31.74
C THR A 90 19.62 17.33 -32.58
N PHE A 91 19.60 16.81 -33.80
CA PHE A 91 20.66 16.97 -34.79
C PHE A 91 20.12 17.68 -36.03
N ILE A 92 20.75 18.77 -36.42
CA ILE A 92 20.36 19.60 -37.56
C ILE A 92 21.44 19.48 -38.63
N ASN A 93 21.07 18.96 -39.80
CA ASN A 93 21.96 18.85 -40.95
C ASN A 93 21.31 19.46 -42.19
N GLY A 94 21.69 20.70 -42.53
CA GLY A 94 21.07 21.46 -43.61
C GLY A 94 19.58 21.67 -43.36
N SER A 95 18.75 21.23 -44.30
CA SER A 95 17.28 21.30 -44.22
C SER A 95 16.63 20.15 -43.42
N HIS A 96 17.42 19.21 -42.90
CA HIS A 96 16.90 18.05 -42.18
C HIS A 96 17.12 18.18 -40.66
N THR A 97 16.08 17.88 -39.88
CA THR A 97 16.15 17.79 -38.43
C THR A 97 15.82 16.39 -37.96
N PHE A 98 16.76 15.78 -37.25
CA PHE A 98 16.61 14.49 -36.61
C PHE A 98 16.46 14.67 -35.11
N LYS A 99 15.44 14.03 -34.53
CA LYS A 99 15.26 13.99 -33.08
C LYS A 99 15.21 12.56 -32.62
N ALA A 100 15.96 12.25 -31.57
CA ALA A 100 15.97 10.97 -30.90
C ALA A 100 15.99 11.19 -29.39
N GLY A 101 15.37 10.29 -28.63
CA GLY A 101 15.43 10.36 -27.17
C GLY A 101 15.09 9.06 -26.47
N VAL A 102 15.53 8.96 -25.22
CA VAL A 102 15.33 7.81 -24.34
C VAL A 102 14.74 8.25 -23.00
N ASP A 103 13.85 7.42 -22.45
CA ASP A 103 13.30 7.56 -21.10
C ASP A 103 13.59 6.27 -20.32
N PHE A 104 14.24 6.43 -19.17
CA PHE A 104 14.52 5.37 -18.22
C PHE A 104 13.88 5.69 -16.88
N LYS A 105 12.99 4.80 -16.42
CA LYS A 105 12.36 4.91 -15.11
C LYS A 105 12.63 3.67 -14.27
N LYS A 106 13.02 3.88 -13.01
CA LYS A 106 13.23 2.84 -12.01
C LYS A 106 12.40 3.13 -10.77
N ILE A 107 11.55 2.18 -10.40
CA ILE A 107 10.70 2.27 -9.21
C ILE A 107 11.21 1.26 -8.17
N GLN A 108 11.39 1.72 -6.94
CA GLN A 108 11.73 0.90 -5.78
C GLN A 108 10.67 1.07 -4.71
N ARG A 109 9.91 0.01 -4.47
CA ARG A 109 8.83 0.00 -3.48
C ARG A 109 9.19 -0.96 -2.34
N GLN A 110 9.13 -0.45 -1.12
CA GLN A 110 9.21 -1.22 0.11
C GLN A 110 7.89 -1.05 0.85
N PHE A 111 7.22 -2.16 1.18
CA PHE A 111 6.04 -2.12 2.02
C PHE A 111 6.22 -3.08 3.20
N THR A 112 5.69 -2.69 4.34
CA THR A 112 5.58 -3.50 5.55
C THR A 112 4.19 -3.34 6.11
N GLN A 113 3.52 -4.48 6.30
CA GLN A 113 2.17 -4.52 6.79
C GLN A 113 2.04 -5.70 7.75
N ILE A 114 1.37 -5.49 8.88
CA ILE A 114 0.91 -6.60 9.71
C ILE A 114 -0.29 -7.25 9.01
N LEU A 115 -0.27 -8.57 8.87
CA LEU A 115 -1.42 -9.36 8.44
C LEU A 115 -2.24 -9.79 9.66
N GLY A 116 -3.55 -9.90 9.48
CA GLY A 116 -4.48 -10.33 10.53
C GLY A 116 -5.04 -9.17 11.36
N ASP A 117 -5.67 -9.54 12.47
CA ASP A 117 -6.21 -8.61 13.46
C ASP A 117 -5.28 -8.56 14.67
N PRO A 118 -4.36 -7.57 14.75
CA PRO A 118 -3.42 -7.49 15.85
C PRO A 118 -4.10 -7.24 17.19
N ALA A 119 -5.29 -6.61 17.22
CA ALA A 119 -6.10 -6.48 18.43
C ALA A 119 -6.90 -7.76 18.75
N GLY A 120 -7.01 -8.68 17.78
CA GLY A 120 -7.74 -9.94 17.86
C GLY A 120 -9.23 -9.77 17.57
N GLY A 121 -9.90 -10.87 17.18
CA GLY A 121 -11.32 -10.87 16.85
C GLY A 121 -12.15 -11.85 17.67
N PHE A 122 -13.40 -11.47 17.92
CA PHE A 122 -14.47 -12.28 18.51
C PHE A 122 -15.58 -12.49 17.49
N SER A 123 -16.09 -13.72 17.40
CA SER A 123 -17.20 -14.07 16.51
C SER A 123 -18.32 -14.71 17.32
N PHE A 124 -19.53 -14.16 17.19
CA PHE A 124 -20.76 -14.64 17.82
C PHE A 124 -21.69 -15.23 16.75
N GLY A 125 -22.06 -16.49 16.92
CA GLY A 125 -22.81 -17.26 15.92
C GLY A 125 -24.26 -17.48 16.33
N GLY A 126 -25.17 -17.56 15.38
CA GLY A 126 -26.61 -17.77 15.62
C GLY A 126 -27.00 -19.20 15.97
N GLY A 127 -26.06 -20.13 16.13
CA GLY A 127 -26.31 -21.58 16.20
C GLY A 127 -27.25 -22.02 17.32
N PHE A 128 -27.38 -21.25 18.40
CA PHE A 128 -28.28 -21.57 19.52
C PHE A 128 -29.75 -21.27 19.24
N THR A 129 -30.03 -20.34 18.32
CA THR A 129 -31.40 -19.96 17.91
C THR A 129 -31.68 -20.29 16.45
N ALA A 130 -30.73 -20.97 15.80
CA ALA A 130 -30.85 -21.41 14.44
C ALA A 130 -31.87 -22.54 14.35
N ASP A 131 -32.72 -22.49 13.32
CA ASP A 131 -33.57 -23.60 12.93
C ASP A 131 -32.66 -24.77 12.53
N PRO A 132 -32.75 -25.95 13.19
CA PRO A 132 -31.95 -27.12 12.84
C PRO A 132 -32.11 -27.58 11.39
N ALA A 133 -33.23 -27.26 10.74
CA ALA A 133 -33.48 -27.56 9.34
C ALA A 133 -32.81 -26.57 8.37
N ASN A 134 -32.49 -25.36 8.82
CA ASN A 134 -31.81 -24.34 8.00
C ASN A 134 -30.80 -23.51 8.82
N PRO A 135 -29.78 -24.14 9.41
CA PRO A 135 -28.96 -23.51 10.44
C PRO A 135 -27.98 -22.45 9.90
N ALA A 136 -27.76 -22.42 8.58
CA ALA A 136 -26.87 -21.47 7.93
C ALA A 136 -27.52 -20.09 7.69
N THR A 137 -28.86 -20.02 7.66
CA THR A 137 -29.60 -18.80 7.29
C THR A 137 -30.56 -18.33 8.39
N THR A 138 -30.63 -19.05 9.50
CA THR A 138 -31.51 -18.77 10.63
C THR A 138 -30.69 -18.68 11.92
N GLY A 139 -31.24 -17.99 12.93
CA GLY A 139 -30.58 -17.78 14.22
C GLY A 139 -30.05 -16.35 14.41
N ASN A 140 -29.81 -15.98 15.65
CA ASN A 140 -29.38 -14.66 16.09
C ASN A 140 -28.13 -14.81 16.99
N GLY A 141 -27.04 -14.14 16.60
CA GLY A 141 -25.78 -14.15 17.33
C GLY A 141 -25.77 -13.36 18.66
N LEU A 142 -26.92 -12.85 19.12
CA LEU A 142 -27.10 -12.22 20.44
C LEU A 142 -27.61 -13.20 21.51
N SER A 143 -27.77 -14.48 21.19
CA SER A 143 -28.32 -15.48 22.11
C SER A 143 -27.25 -16.03 23.05
N VAL A 144 -27.56 -16.12 24.35
CA VAL A 144 -26.59 -16.49 25.41
C VAL A 144 -26.13 -17.94 25.25
N GLY A 145 -24.97 -18.13 24.62
CA GLY A 145 -24.31 -19.43 24.50
C GLY A 145 -22.98 -19.45 23.74
N ASP A 146 -22.47 -18.31 23.27
CA ASP A 146 -21.48 -18.27 22.20
C ASP A 146 -20.12 -18.94 22.49
N SER A 147 -19.63 -19.67 21.48
CA SER A 147 -18.32 -20.33 21.51
C SER A 147 -17.20 -19.36 21.17
N TRP A 148 -16.28 -19.18 22.11
CA TRP A 148 -15.05 -18.40 21.93
C TRP A 148 -14.13 -19.02 20.86
N ARG A 149 -14.04 -18.41 19.68
CA ARG A 149 -12.97 -18.68 18.72
C ARG A 149 -12.13 -17.42 18.53
N ARG A 150 -10.89 -17.46 19.03
CA ARG A 150 -9.88 -16.44 18.71
C ARG A 150 -9.28 -16.76 17.35
N HIS A 151 -9.18 -15.75 16.48
CA HIS A 151 -8.33 -15.77 15.31
C HIS A 151 -7.27 -14.68 15.51
N ALA A 152 -6.06 -15.09 15.89
CA ALA A 152 -4.94 -14.19 16.15
C ALA A 152 -3.72 -14.68 15.38
N ASP A 153 -3.81 -14.66 14.05
CA ASP A 153 -2.70 -14.98 13.18
C ASP A 153 -2.07 -13.66 12.73
N THR A 154 -1.03 -13.22 13.45
CA THR A 154 -0.28 -12.00 13.16
C THR A 154 0.98 -12.37 12.36
N GLU A 155 0.95 -12.18 11.04
CA GLU A 155 2.11 -12.40 10.18
C GLU A 155 2.65 -11.08 9.64
N LEU A 156 3.96 -10.86 9.66
CA LEU A 156 4.57 -9.70 9.04
C LEU A 156 4.77 -9.96 7.55
N ARG A 157 4.07 -9.22 6.69
CA ARG A 157 4.34 -9.26 5.25
C ARG A 157 5.24 -8.11 4.86
N THR A 158 6.47 -8.44 4.50
CA THR A 158 7.40 -7.52 3.84
C THR A 158 7.54 -7.91 2.38
N GLY A 159 7.42 -6.94 1.48
CA GLY A 159 7.70 -7.18 0.06
C GLY A 159 8.47 -6.05 -0.57
N ARG A 160 9.36 -6.42 -1.49
CA ARG A 160 10.09 -5.54 -2.37
C ARG A 160 9.59 -5.79 -3.78
N ALA A 161 9.02 -4.78 -4.44
CA ALA A 161 8.59 -4.95 -5.82
C ALA A 161 9.81 -5.18 -6.75
N PRO A 162 9.72 -6.11 -7.71
CA PRO A 162 10.79 -6.32 -8.70
C PRO A 162 10.95 -5.08 -9.60
N PHE A 163 12.13 -4.94 -10.19
CA PHE A 163 12.50 -3.79 -11.02
C PHE A 163 11.79 -3.85 -12.38
N HIS A 164 11.02 -2.81 -12.72
CA HIS A 164 10.48 -2.62 -14.06
C HIS A 164 11.14 -1.39 -14.69
N GLY A 165 12.08 -1.64 -15.61
CA GLY A 165 12.63 -0.60 -16.48
C GLY A 165 11.82 -0.55 -17.76
N VAL A 166 11.18 0.58 -18.05
CA VAL A 166 10.56 0.83 -19.35
C VAL A 166 11.56 1.65 -20.15
N LEU A 167 12.00 1.11 -21.30
CA LEU A 167 12.78 1.84 -22.30
C LEU A 167 11.82 2.26 -23.41
N SER A 168 11.63 3.57 -23.58
CA SER A 168 10.89 4.12 -24.72
C SER A 168 11.86 4.91 -25.58
N LEU A 169 11.93 4.57 -26.87
CA LEU A 169 12.76 5.24 -27.88
C LEU A 169 11.82 5.94 -28.87
N LEU A 170 11.92 7.26 -28.97
CA LEU A 170 11.17 8.03 -29.96
C LEU A 170 12.14 8.67 -30.94
N ALA A 171 12.06 8.28 -32.21
CA ALA A 171 12.79 8.91 -33.31
C ALA A 171 11.80 9.58 -34.26
N ARG A 172 12.03 10.86 -34.59
CA ARG A 172 11.18 11.60 -35.55
C ARG A 172 12.07 12.38 -36.52
N HIS A 173 11.82 12.19 -37.81
CA HIS A 173 12.44 12.93 -38.91
C HIS A 173 11.47 14.00 -39.40
N VAL A 174 11.95 15.23 -39.56
CA VAL A 174 11.16 16.34 -40.12
C VAL A 174 11.97 16.99 -41.23
N GLU A 175 11.37 17.06 -42.41
CA GLU A 175 11.89 17.78 -43.58
C GLU A 175 11.23 19.16 -43.64
N SER A 176 12.03 20.18 -43.94
CA SER A 176 11.56 21.57 -44.09
C SER A 176 10.82 21.78 -45.40
#